data_AF-G0WCT9-F1
#
_entry.id   AF-G0WCT9-F1
#
_cell.length_a   1.000
_cell.length_b   1.000
_cell.length_c   1.000
_cell.angle_alpha   90.00
_cell.angle_beta   90.00
_cell.angle_gamma   90.00
#
_symmetry.space_group_name_H-M   'P 1'
#
loop_
_entity.id
_entity.type
_entity.pdbx_description
1 polymer ?
#
loop_
_entity_poly.entity_id
_entity_poly.type
_entity_poly.pdbx_seq_one_letter_code
_entity_poly.pdbx_strand_id
1 'polypeptide(L)'
;MENHTNHLGSLIYLASNIRYFQGNPKSYNLTPDMFTVSSMSSLFKTGLLSMGLKGQSFNSLVITRNLMKTHKGAAKRWRKSAQGFKRGIAGRNHGNVGWSHRYLNKLTGRKEADPTHVKHLKRMLPYH
;
A
#
# COMPACT_ATOMS: atom_id res chain seq x y z
N MET A 1 -45.17 41.55 -19.76
CA MET A 1 -44.77 40.67 -18.63
C MET A 1 -45.19 39.27 -19.02
N GLU A 2 -44.35 38.29 -18.69
CA GLU A 2 -44.42 36.86 -19.07
C GLU A 2 -43.82 36.52 -20.44
N ASN A 3 -42.65 35.88 -20.39
CA ASN A 3 -42.19 34.96 -21.42
C ASN A 3 -41.62 33.73 -20.69
N HIS A 4 -42.24 32.59 -20.94
CA HIS A 4 -41.78 31.26 -20.55
C HIS A 4 -40.54 30.86 -21.36
N THR A 5 -39.49 30.38 -20.70
CA THR A 5 -38.46 29.56 -21.34
C THR A 5 -37.95 28.47 -20.40
N ASN A 6 -38.53 27.28 -20.58
CA ASN A 6 -37.86 26.00 -20.83
C ASN A 6 -36.68 25.59 -19.94
N HIS A 7 -37.03 24.67 -19.06
CA HIS A 7 -36.23 23.62 -18.45
C HIS A 7 -35.34 22.90 -19.48
N LEU A 8 -34.03 23.19 -19.50
CA LEU A 8 -33.02 22.38 -20.17
C LEU A 8 -31.97 21.94 -19.16
N GLY A 9 -31.93 20.63 -18.91
CA GLY A 9 -31.05 19.98 -17.96
C GLY A 9 -29.58 20.24 -18.28
N SER A 10 -28.85 20.70 -17.27
CA SER A 10 -27.39 20.71 -17.29
C SER A 10 -26.90 19.35 -16.76
N LEU A 11 -26.80 18.39 -17.68
CA LEU A 11 -25.96 17.21 -17.53
C LEU A 11 -24.50 17.67 -17.56
N ILE A 12 -23.88 17.75 -16.38
CA ILE A 12 -22.42 17.73 -16.27
C ILE A 12 -22.02 16.65 -15.26
N TYR A 13 -21.83 15.45 -15.82
CA TYR A 13 -20.98 14.42 -15.25
C TYR A 13 -19.60 15.02 -14.97
N LEU A 14 -19.30 15.36 -13.72
CA LEU A 14 -17.91 15.46 -13.28
C LEU A 14 -17.41 14.04 -13.02
N ALA A 15 -16.82 13.45 -14.07
CA ALA A 15 -16.04 12.25 -13.96
C ALA A 15 -14.95 12.47 -12.90
N SER A 16 -15.08 11.76 -11.78
CA SER A 16 -14.03 11.61 -10.77
C SER A 16 -12.80 10.98 -11.43
N ASN A 17 -11.84 11.79 -11.86
CA ASN A 17 -10.55 11.32 -12.33
C ASN A 17 -9.69 10.89 -11.13
N ILE A 18 -10.12 9.82 -10.45
CA ILE A 18 -9.27 9.06 -9.53
C ILE A 18 -8.33 8.25 -10.40
N ARG A 19 -7.18 8.84 -10.73
CA ARG A 19 -6.05 8.08 -11.27
C ARG A 19 -5.48 7.22 -10.14
N TYR A 20 -6.08 6.05 -9.94
CA TYR A 20 -5.37 4.93 -9.35
C TYR A 20 -4.18 4.66 -10.25
N PHE A 21 -2.98 4.99 -9.78
CA PHE A 21 -1.77 4.48 -10.41
C PHE A 21 -1.73 2.99 -10.07
N GLN A 22 -2.35 2.17 -10.92
CA GLN A 22 -2.17 0.72 -10.95
C GLN A 22 -0.69 0.50 -11.24
N GLY A 23 0.10 0.36 -10.18
CA GLY A 23 1.44 -0.18 -10.30
C GLY A 23 1.29 -1.58 -10.88
N ASN A 24 1.82 -1.78 -12.07
CA ASN A 24 1.83 -3.08 -12.74
C ASN A 24 2.37 -4.13 -11.75
N PRO A 25 1.58 -5.15 -11.33
CA PRO A 25 2.11 -6.18 -10.46
C PRO A 25 3.21 -6.90 -11.23
N LYS A 26 4.45 -6.82 -10.73
CA LYS A 26 5.51 -7.67 -11.25
C LYS A 26 5.11 -9.11 -10.94
N SER A 27 4.63 -9.81 -11.96
CA SER A 27 4.45 -11.25 -11.96
C SER A 27 5.82 -11.90 -11.78
N TYR A 28 6.08 -12.41 -10.58
CA TYR A 28 7.13 -13.39 -10.38
C TYR A 28 6.59 -14.71 -10.93
N ASN A 29 7.08 -15.11 -12.10
CA ASN A 29 6.90 -16.48 -12.57
C ASN A 29 7.72 -17.37 -11.64
N LEU A 30 7.08 -17.95 -10.64
CA LEU A 30 7.61 -19.11 -9.93
C LEU A 30 7.44 -20.29 -10.89
N THR A 31 8.50 -20.65 -11.60
CA THR A 31 8.58 -21.99 -12.18
C THR A 31 8.63 -22.97 -11.00
N PRO A 32 7.65 -23.87 -10.81
CA PRO A 32 7.89 -25.00 -9.93
C PRO A 32 8.97 -25.86 -10.59
N ASP A 33 10.12 -25.85 -9.95
CA ASP A 33 11.15 -26.86 -10.05
C ASP A 33 10.51 -28.25 -10.10
N MET A 34 10.84 -28.94 -11.19
CA MET A 34 10.37 -30.27 -11.53
C MET A 34 10.78 -31.28 -10.46
N PHE A 35 9.82 -31.74 -9.65
CA PHE A 35 9.81 -33.11 -9.15
C PHE A 35 8.41 -33.68 -9.29
N THR A 36 8.33 -34.77 -10.04
CA THR A 36 7.13 -35.50 -10.43
C THR A 36 6.39 -36.05 -9.20
N VAL A 37 5.15 -35.63 -8.98
CA VAL A 37 4.19 -36.42 -8.18
C VAL A 37 3.17 -37.03 -9.13
N SER A 38 3.39 -38.30 -9.42
CA SER A 38 2.45 -39.18 -10.11
C SER A 38 1.09 -39.18 -9.39
N SER A 39 0.05 -39.04 -10.20
CA SER A 39 -1.36 -39.30 -9.91
C SER A 39 -1.61 -40.38 -8.86
N MET A 40 -2.33 -40.04 -7.78
CA MET A 40 -3.28 -40.96 -7.15
C MET A 40 -4.56 -40.20 -6.80
N SER A 41 -5.59 -40.51 -7.58
CA SER A 41 -6.98 -40.15 -7.36
C SER A 41 -7.57 -40.84 -6.13
N SER A 42 -8.54 -40.15 -5.52
CA SER A 42 -9.71 -40.71 -4.82
C SER A 42 -9.47 -41.62 -3.62
N LEU A 43 -9.83 -41.12 -2.44
CA LEU A 43 -10.64 -41.90 -1.50
C LEU A 43 -11.47 -40.96 -0.60
N PHE A 44 -12.64 -40.55 -1.10
CA PHE A 44 -13.75 -40.21 -0.20
C PHE A 44 -14.24 -41.52 0.40
N LYS A 45 -13.78 -41.83 1.62
CA LYS A 45 -14.36 -42.91 2.42
C LYS A 45 -14.94 -42.31 3.70
N THR A 46 -16.25 -42.42 3.78
CA THR A 46 -17.12 -42.10 4.89
C THR A 46 -16.67 -42.73 6.21
N GLY A 47 -16.66 -41.94 7.27
CA GLY A 47 -16.56 -42.40 8.65
C GLY A 47 -17.22 -41.39 9.58
N LEU A 48 -18.52 -41.60 9.85
CA LEU A 48 -19.30 -40.85 10.83
C LEU A 48 -18.93 -41.34 12.25
N LEU A 49 -18.98 -40.40 13.21
CA LEU A 49 -19.04 -40.57 14.68
C LEU A 49 -17.72 -40.71 15.44
N SER A 50 -17.28 -39.61 16.06
CA SER A 50 -17.01 -39.60 17.51
C SER A 50 -17.06 -38.16 18.06
N MET A 51 -17.90 -37.99 19.08
CA MET A 51 -17.98 -36.84 19.97
C MET A 51 -16.60 -36.43 20.48
N GLY A 52 -16.32 -35.13 20.46
CA GLY A 52 -15.16 -34.58 21.16
C GLY A 52 -14.69 -33.23 20.66
N LEU A 53 -15.57 -32.22 20.55
CA LEU A 53 -15.09 -30.83 20.51
C LEU A 53 -14.67 -30.40 21.93
N LYS A 54 -13.68 -31.11 22.50
CA LYS A 54 -12.90 -30.56 23.61
C LYS A 54 -11.95 -29.55 22.98
N GLY A 55 -12.08 -28.30 23.41
CA GLY A 55 -11.45 -27.12 22.83
C GLY A 55 -10.08 -27.43 22.23
N GLN A 56 -10.01 -27.33 20.91
CA GLN A 56 -8.74 -27.20 20.22
C GLN A 56 -8.14 -25.90 20.73
N SER A 57 -7.26 -26.01 21.73
CA SER A 57 -6.33 -24.96 22.07
C SER A 57 -5.63 -24.63 20.78
N PHE A 58 -5.96 -23.47 20.20
CA PHE A 58 -5.15 -22.89 19.16
C PHE A 58 -3.82 -22.58 19.84
N ASN A 59 -2.92 -23.56 19.83
CA ASN A 59 -1.50 -23.32 20.01
C ASN A 59 -1.14 -22.36 18.90
N SER A 60 -1.25 -21.06 19.19
CA SER A 60 -0.76 -20.00 18.33
C SER A 60 0.69 -20.38 18.07
N LEU A 61 0.97 -20.85 16.86
CA LEU A 61 2.33 -21.08 16.40
C LEU A 61 3.00 -19.70 16.36
N VAL A 62 3.52 -19.28 17.51
CA VAL A 62 4.31 -18.05 17.62
C VAL A 62 5.65 -18.35 16.96
N ILE A 63 5.67 -18.30 15.64
CA ILE A 63 6.90 -18.37 14.85
C ILE A 63 7.60 -17.04 15.06
N THR A 64 8.46 -16.98 16.07
CA THR A 64 9.36 -15.85 16.25
C THR A 64 10.53 -16.00 15.29
N ARG A 65 10.79 -14.94 14.53
CA ARG A 65 11.95 -14.84 13.63
C ARG A 65 12.85 -13.75 14.15
N ASN A 66 14.15 -14.01 14.19
CA ASN A 66 15.16 -13.05 14.66
C ASN A 66 15.57 -12.02 13.59
N LEU A 67 14.79 -11.91 12.50
CA LEU A 67 15.03 -10.94 11.44
C LEU A 67 14.57 -9.53 11.84
N MET A 68 15.32 -8.52 11.42
CA MET A 68 14.92 -7.13 11.57
C MET A 68 13.54 -6.88 10.93
N LYS A 69 12.78 -5.96 11.53
CA LYS A 69 11.50 -5.49 11.00
C LYS A 69 11.68 -4.09 10.43
N THR A 70 11.09 -3.85 9.26
CA THR A 70 11.02 -2.50 8.70
C THR A 70 10.09 -1.62 9.53
N HIS A 71 10.55 -0.41 9.88
CA HIS A 71 9.73 0.58 10.55
C HIS A 71 8.63 1.11 9.61
N LYS A 72 7.38 0.68 9.83
CA LYS A 72 6.26 0.95 8.92
C LYS A 72 5.93 2.44 8.78
N GLY A 73 6.06 3.21 9.86
CA GLY A 73 5.81 4.65 9.83
C GLY A 73 6.80 5.41 8.93
N ALA A 74 8.07 4.97 8.92
CA ALA A 74 9.09 5.52 8.04
C ALA A 74 8.87 5.06 6.59
N ALA A 75 8.58 3.77 6.38
CA ALA A 75 8.37 3.20 5.05
C ALA A 75 7.18 3.83 4.30
N LYS A 76 6.15 4.30 5.03
CA LYS A 76 5.03 5.04 4.43
C LYS A 76 5.41 6.44 3.95
N ARG A 77 6.39 7.08 4.58
CA ARG A 77 6.74 8.50 4.37
C ARG A 77 7.96 8.68 3.47
N TRP A 78 8.90 7.76 3.53
CA TRP A 78 10.18 7.80 2.84
C TRP A 78 10.23 6.74 1.74
N ARG A 79 10.85 7.09 0.61
CA ARG A 79 11.12 6.15 -0.48
C ARG A 79 12.59 6.16 -0.84
N LYS A 80 13.17 4.98 -1.05
CA LYS A 80 14.53 4.84 -1.56
C LYS A 80 14.63 5.39 -2.98
N SER A 81 15.71 6.11 -3.24
CA SER A 81 16.18 6.56 -4.56
C SER A 81 17.54 5.91 -4.82
N ALA A 82 18.07 5.98 -6.04
CA ALA A 82 19.37 5.40 -6.38
C ALA A 82 20.49 5.84 -5.41
N GLN A 83 20.50 7.13 -5.07
CA GLN A 83 21.56 7.74 -4.24
C GLN A 83 21.14 7.98 -2.78
N GLY A 84 19.86 7.83 -2.43
CA GLY A 84 19.38 8.34 -1.13
C GLY A 84 17.93 7.99 -0.81
N PHE A 85 17.26 8.88 -0.07
CA PHE A 85 15.85 8.73 0.30
C PHE A 85 15.11 10.04 0.02
N LYS A 86 13.89 9.94 -0.51
CA LYS A 86 13.02 11.08 -0.80
C LYS A 86 11.72 11.03 0.00
N ARG A 87 11.16 12.20 0.32
CA ARG A 87 9.87 12.37 1.01
C ARG A 87 9.01 13.46 0.37
N GLY A 88 7.71 13.48 0.69
CA GLY A 88 6.86 14.64 0.42
C GLY A 88 7.19 15.82 1.33
N ILE A 89 6.98 17.05 0.85
CA ILE A 89 7.15 18.27 1.64
C ILE A 89 5.90 18.48 2.51
N ALA A 90 6.11 18.93 3.76
CA ALA A 90 5.03 19.15 4.71
C ALA A 90 4.37 20.52 4.51
N GLY A 91 3.18 20.71 5.10
CA GLY A 91 2.54 22.03 5.21
C GLY A 91 1.66 22.44 4.03
N ARG A 92 1.24 21.51 3.16
CA ARG A 92 0.38 21.83 2.01
C ARG A 92 -1.09 21.42 2.16
N ASN A 93 -1.46 20.67 3.19
CA ASN A 93 -2.78 20.04 3.28
C ASN A 93 -3.93 21.00 3.66
N HIS A 94 -3.73 21.89 4.64
CA HIS A 94 -4.75 22.83 5.12
C HIS A 94 -4.08 24.13 5.60
N GLY A 95 -4.87 25.17 5.92
CA GLY A 95 -4.36 26.42 6.50
C GLY A 95 -3.54 27.30 5.55
N ASN A 96 -3.76 27.17 4.24
CA ASN A 96 -2.98 27.88 3.21
C ASN A 96 -3.59 29.24 2.80
N VAL A 97 -4.67 29.69 3.45
CA VAL A 97 -5.32 30.97 3.14
C VAL A 97 -4.37 32.13 3.47
N GLY A 98 -4.24 33.11 2.58
CA GLY A 98 -3.33 34.25 2.73
C GLY A 98 -1.87 33.99 2.32
N TRP A 99 -1.51 32.77 1.95
CA TRP A 99 -0.18 32.45 1.44
C TRP A 99 -0.10 32.62 -0.08
N SER A 100 0.97 33.24 -0.56
CA SER A 100 1.18 33.41 -2.00
C SER A 100 1.33 32.07 -2.72
N HIS A 101 0.85 31.99 -3.97
CA HIS A 101 1.06 30.83 -4.83
C HIS A 101 2.55 30.46 -4.98
N ARG A 102 3.42 31.47 -5.09
CA ARG A 102 4.87 31.29 -5.16
C ARG A 102 5.41 30.51 -3.96
N TYR A 103 4.92 30.81 -2.75
CA TYR A 103 5.32 30.07 -1.56
C TYR A 103 4.76 28.63 -1.57
N LEU A 104 3.48 28.46 -1.87
CA LEU A 104 2.82 27.14 -1.88
C LEU A 104 3.41 26.18 -2.92
N ASN A 105 3.91 26.71 -4.03
CA ASN A 105 4.60 25.91 -5.05
C ASN A 105 5.90 25.29 -4.51
N LYS A 106 6.60 25.97 -3.58
CA LYS A 106 7.79 25.40 -2.91
C LYS A 106 7.47 24.24 -1.97
N LEU A 107 6.22 24.15 -1.48
CA LEU A 107 5.75 23.05 -0.63
C LEU A 107 5.14 21.89 -1.42
N THR A 108 5.16 21.97 -2.75
CA THR A 108 4.64 20.94 -3.63
C THR A 108 5.79 20.04 -4.12
N GLY A 109 5.53 18.74 -4.25
CA GLY A 109 6.49 17.78 -4.79
C GLY A 109 7.25 16.99 -3.72
N ARG A 110 8.47 16.57 -4.05
CA ARG A 110 9.32 15.69 -3.24
C ARG A 110 10.66 16.37 -2.94
N LYS A 111 11.18 16.13 -1.75
CA LYS A 111 12.49 16.61 -1.30
C LYS A 111 13.36 15.42 -0.88
N GLU A 112 14.65 15.50 -1.22
CA GLU A 112 15.65 14.55 -0.75
C GLU A 112 15.83 14.63 0.78
N ALA A 113 16.33 13.53 1.35
CA ALA A 113 16.67 13.44 2.75
C ALA A 113 17.85 14.36 3.06
N ASP A 114 17.77 15.01 4.22
CA ASP A 114 18.92 15.71 4.77
C ASP A 114 20.01 14.68 5.15
N PRO A 115 21.30 14.95 4.89
CA PRO A 115 22.40 14.05 5.22
C PRO A 115 22.38 13.57 6.68
N THR A 116 21.95 14.44 7.61
CA THR A 116 21.84 14.12 9.04
C THR A 116 20.89 12.96 9.32
N HIS A 117 19.83 12.81 8.51
CA HIS A 117 18.80 11.78 8.70
C HIS A 117 19.11 10.46 7.99
N VAL A 118 20.00 10.48 6.99
CA VAL A 118 20.28 9.30 6.14
C VAL A 118 20.75 8.10 6.96
N LYS A 119 21.62 8.33 7.95
CA LYS A 119 22.13 7.27 8.83
C LYS A 119 21.01 6.56 9.59
N HIS A 120 20.02 7.32 10.08
CA HIS A 120 18.89 6.76 10.81
C HIS A 120 17.93 6.04 9.86
N LEU A 121 17.67 6.61 8.68
CA LEU A 121 16.80 5.99 7.68
C LEU A 121 17.30 4.63 7.21
N LYS A 122 18.61 4.47 7.00
CA LYS A 122 19.23 3.17 6.65
C LYS A 122 18.96 2.09 7.71
N ARG A 123 18.93 2.47 9.00
CA ARG A 123 18.67 1.53 10.11
C ARG A 123 17.19 1.19 10.24
N MET A 124 16.32 2.16 10.04
CA MET A 124 14.86 1.95 10.12
C MET A 124 14.31 1.16 8.94
N LEU A 125 14.98 1.20 7.79
CA LEU A 125 14.52 0.65 6.52
C LEU A 125 15.55 -0.35 5.95
N PRO A 126 15.79 -1.49 6.62
CA PRO A 126 16.85 -2.42 6.24
C PRO A 126 16.64 -3.13 4.90
N TYR A 127 15.40 -3.22 4.42
CA TYR A 127 15.04 -3.91 3.17
C TYR A 127 14.56 -2.95 2.06
N HIS A 128 15.01 -1.70 2.08
CA HIS A 128 14.61 -0.66 1.13
C HIS A 128 15.76 -0.08 0.33
#